data_AF-A0A8C2MI66-F1
#
_entry.id   AF-A0A8C2MI66-F1
#
_cell.length_a   1.000
_cell.length_b   1.000
_cell.length_c   1.000
_cell.angle_alpha   90.00
_cell.angle_beta   90.00
_cell.angle_gamma   90.00
#
_symmetry.space_group_name_H-M   'P 1'
#
loop_
_entity.id
_entity.type
_entity.pdbx_description
1 polymer ?
#
loop_
_entity_poly.entity_id
_entity_poly.type
_entity_poly.pdbx_seq_one_letter_code
_entity_poly.pdbx_strand_id
1 'polypeptide(L)'
;MEFNSGKVEEIHSDFQTLASEILKPGNFYILKTANRIYGEKTYPFHNKYLKDMETYFGAEPKSVNFVGASGQIRTEINSWVEGQTGGKIPNLLPVDSVDSMTKMVLVNALYFKGTWEHQFSVQNTTERPFRINKTKSKPVQMMSMKRDLQVFHIEELQTIGLQLHYQNRDLSLLLLLPEDVNGLEQLERAITYEKLNEWTSADMMDTLEVQLYLPKFKLEESYDLKPALSSMGMTDAFSQGEADFSNMSSERNLFLSNVFHKTFVEINEEGTEAAAGTGSEVSVRIKTPSIEFNADHPFLFFIRHNKTNTILFYGRFCSP
;
A
#
# COMPACT_ATOMS: atom_id res chain seq x y z
N MET A 1 22.20 -18.90 12.02
CA MET A 1 20.96 -19.53 12.54
C MET A 1 20.49 -20.48 11.45
N GLU A 2 20.43 -21.78 11.73
CA GLU A 2 19.85 -22.73 10.77
C GLU A 2 18.32 -22.58 10.81
N PHE A 3 17.74 -22.09 9.72
CA PHE A 3 16.29 -22.09 9.54
C PHE A 3 15.86 -23.55 9.29
N ASN A 4 15.11 -24.12 10.24
CA ASN A 4 14.58 -25.48 10.13
C ASN A 4 13.62 -25.55 8.92
N SER A 5 13.80 -26.55 8.05
CA SER A 5 13.02 -26.74 6.81
C SER A 5 11.49 -26.71 7.03
N GLY A 6 11.01 -27.27 8.15
CA GLY A 6 9.59 -27.21 8.51
C GLY A 6 9.06 -25.79 8.74
N LYS A 7 9.89 -24.86 9.24
CA LYS A 7 9.50 -23.46 9.41
C LYS A 7 9.41 -22.72 8.07
N VAL A 8 10.18 -23.14 7.06
CA VAL A 8 10.16 -22.50 5.73
C VAL A 8 8.89 -22.86 4.98
N GLU A 9 8.49 -24.14 5.01
CA GLU A 9 7.22 -24.58 4.42
C GLU A 9 6.01 -23.94 5.13
N GLU A 10 6.08 -23.78 6.46
CA GLU A 10 5.08 -23.06 7.25
C GLU A 10 4.95 -21.59 6.81
N ILE A 11 6.08 -20.86 6.70
CA ILE A 11 6.08 -19.47 6.22
C ILE A 11 5.51 -19.36 4.80
N HIS A 12 5.90 -20.25 3.89
CA HIS A 12 5.39 -20.24 2.51
C HIS A 12 3.88 -20.50 2.45
N SER A 13 3.40 -21.47 3.25
CA SER A 13 1.98 -21.77 3.38
C SER A 13 1.18 -20.61 3.98
N ASP A 14 1.75 -19.92 4.97
CA ASP A 14 1.11 -18.75 5.59
C ASP A 14 0.98 -17.58 4.60
N PHE A 15 2.04 -17.28 3.84
CA PHE A 15 1.99 -16.27 2.77
C PHE A 15 1.02 -16.66 1.67
N GLN A 16 0.98 -17.94 1.27
CA GLN A 16 0.03 -18.43 0.29
C GLN A 16 -1.42 -18.26 0.79
N THR A 17 -1.69 -18.62 2.04
CA THR A 17 -3.00 -18.49 2.66
C THR A 17 -3.42 -17.02 2.73
N LEU A 18 -2.52 -16.15 3.19
CA LEU A 18 -2.76 -14.72 3.28
C LEU A 18 -3.01 -14.08 1.91
N ALA A 19 -2.17 -14.40 0.91
CA ALA A 19 -2.33 -13.91 -0.45
C ALA A 19 -3.64 -14.41 -1.07
N SER A 20 -4.03 -15.67 -0.83
CA SER A 20 -5.29 -16.22 -1.31
C SER A 20 -6.51 -15.53 -0.68
N GLU A 21 -6.38 -15.01 0.54
CA GLU A 21 -7.45 -14.26 1.19
C GLU A 21 -7.55 -12.82 0.66
N ILE A 22 -6.41 -12.13 0.52
CA ILE A 22 -6.34 -10.72 0.11
C ILE A 22 -6.57 -10.53 -1.39
N LEU A 23 -6.09 -11.46 -2.22
CA LEU A 23 -6.17 -11.36 -3.69
C LEU A 23 -7.41 -12.04 -4.26
N LYS A 24 -8.36 -12.45 -3.41
CA LYS A 24 -9.65 -13.00 -3.84
C LYS A 24 -10.31 -12.03 -4.82
N PRO A 25 -10.63 -12.46 -6.05
CA PRO A 25 -11.33 -11.62 -7.01
C PRO A 25 -12.68 -11.19 -6.42
N GLY A 26 -12.83 -9.89 -6.15
CA GLY A 26 -14.07 -9.28 -5.73
C GLY A 26 -14.59 -8.32 -6.79
N ASN A 27 -15.91 -8.10 -6.83
CA ASN A 27 -16.52 -7.13 -7.75
C ASN A 27 -16.38 -5.67 -7.27
N PHE A 28 -15.85 -5.44 -6.07
CA PHE A 28 -16.02 -4.19 -5.32
C PHE A 28 -14.71 -3.41 -5.09
N TYR A 29 -13.57 -4.05 -5.33
CA TYR A 29 -12.28 -3.39 -5.39
C TYR A 29 -11.36 -4.13 -6.36
N ILE A 30 -10.43 -3.39 -6.93
CA ILE A 30 -9.37 -3.89 -7.79
C ILE A 30 -8.08 -3.77 -7.00
N LEU A 31 -7.51 -4.91 -6.63
CA LEU A 31 -6.14 -5.02 -6.12
C LEU A 31 -5.33 -5.82 -7.13
N LYS A 32 -4.41 -5.16 -7.83
CA LYS A 32 -3.51 -5.80 -8.78
C LYS A 32 -2.09 -5.73 -8.24
N THR A 33 -1.40 -6.87 -8.30
CA THR A 33 0.00 -6.98 -7.91
C THR A 33 0.84 -7.49 -9.08
N ALA A 34 2.06 -6.99 -9.20
CA ALA A 34 3.05 -7.45 -10.17
C ALA A 34 4.34 -7.76 -9.42
N ASN A 35 4.50 -9.04 -9.07
CA ASN A 35 5.61 -9.53 -8.27
C ASN A 35 6.40 -10.55 -9.08
N ARG A 36 7.70 -10.31 -9.29
CA ARG A 36 8.54 -11.27 -10.01
C ARG A 36 10.02 -11.08 -9.68
N ILE A 37 10.75 -12.19 -9.73
CA ILE A 37 12.21 -12.21 -9.68
C ILE A 37 12.74 -12.38 -11.10
N TYR A 38 13.69 -11.53 -11.47
CA TYR A 38 14.44 -11.60 -12.72
C TYR A 38 15.90 -11.92 -12.40
N GLY A 39 16.38 -13.09 -12.81
CA GLY A 39 17.77 -13.51 -12.63
C GLY A 39 18.53 -13.49 -13.94
N GLU A 40 19.83 -13.20 -13.89
CA GLU A 40 20.71 -13.32 -15.04
C GLU A 40 20.76 -14.78 -15.52
N LYS A 41 20.60 -15.01 -16.82
CA LYS A 41 20.46 -16.34 -17.45
C LYS A 41 21.66 -17.25 -17.23
N THR A 42 22.83 -16.70 -16.89
CA THR A 42 24.01 -17.50 -16.54
C THR A 42 23.88 -18.17 -15.18
N TYR A 43 22.85 -17.84 -14.39
CA TYR A 43 22.51 -18.43 -13.09
C TYR A 43 21.16 -19.16 -13.22
N PRO A 44 21.13 -20.38 -13.80
CA PRO A 44 19.88 -21.10 -14.01
C PRO A 44 19.22 -21.43 -12.67
N PHE A 45 17.93 -21.15 -12.55
CA PHE A 45 17.17 -21.47 -11.35
C PHE A 45 16.90 -22.97 -11.23
N HIS A 46 16.92 -23.48 -10.00
CA HIS A 46 16.51 -24.85 -9.72
C HIS A 46 15.03 -25.08 -10.02
N ASN A 47 14.69 -26.22 -10.61
CA ASN A 47 13.31 -26.61 -10.87
C ASN A 47 12.45 -26.65 -9.60
N LYS A 48 13.04 -27.03 -8.45
CA LYS A 48 12.34 -27.00 -7.17
C LYS A 48 11.95 -25.56 -6.80
N TYR A 49 12.90 -24.63 -6.88
CA TYR A 49 12.65 -23.22 -6.60
C TYR A 49 11.54 -22.64 -7.49
N LEU A 50 11.58 -22.91 -8.80
CA LEU A 50 10.54 -22.45 -9.73
C LEU A 50 9.15 -22.98 -9.35
N LYS A 51 9.04 -24.27 -9.02
CA LYS A 51 7.78 -24.89 -8.57
C LYS A 51 7.29 -24.32 -7.25
N ASP A 52 8.18 -24.09 -6.30
CA ASP A 52 7.82 -23.51 -5.00
C ASP A 52 7.30 -22.07 -5.18
N MET A 53 7.93 -21.27 -6.05
CA MET A 53 7.48 -19.91 -6.37
C MET A 53 6.09 -19.87 -7.02
N GLU A 54 5.82 -20.79 -7.95
CA GLU A 54 4.51 -20.91 -8.59
C GLU A 54 3.45 -21.37 -7.57
N THR A 55 3.78 -22.38 -6.76
CA THR A 55 2.86 -22.99 -5.80
C THR A 55 2.46 -22.00 -4.70
N TYR A 56 3.44 -21.39 -4.03
CA TYR A 56 3.19 -20.61 -2.82
C TYR A 56 2.94 -19.12 -3.08
N PHE A 57 3.51 -18.57 -4.14
CA PHE A 57 3.46 -17.12 -4.40
C PHE A 57 2.75 -16.75 -5.71
N GLY A 58 2.33 -17.74 -6.52
CA GLY A 58 1.76 -17.47 -7.84
C GLY A 58 2.70 -16.71 -8.77
N ALA A 59 4.01 -16.80 -8.51
CA ALA A 59 5.04 -16.03 -9.20
C ALA A 59 5.89 -16.95 -10.08
N GLU A 60 6.29 -16.42 -11.23
CA GLU A 60 7.12 -17.13 -12.20
C GLU A 60 8.46 -16.38 -12.33
N PRO A 61 9.53 -16.80 -11.63
CA PRO A 61 10.86 -16.22 -11.81
C PRO A 61 11.31 -16.35 -13.26
N LYS A 62 11.99 -15.32 -13.79
CA LYS A 62 12.47 -15.31 -15.18
C LYS A 62 13.97 -15.18 -15.28
N SER A 63 14.56 -16.01 -16.14
CA SER A 63 15.96 -15.89 -16.56
C SER A 63 16.06 -14.93 -17.75
N VAL A 64 16.91 -13.91 -17.64
CA VAL A 64 17.04 -12.79 -18.59
C VAL A 64 18.51 -12.48 -18.88
N ASN A 65 18.80 -11.72 -19.95
CA ASN A 65 20.16 -11.39 -20.37
C ASN A 65 20.56 -9.96 -19.97
N PHE A 66 20.72 -9.68 -18.68
CA PHE A 66 21.30 -8.42 -18.21
C PHE A 66 22.71 -8.20 -18.75
N VAL A 67 23.57 -9.23 -18.74
CA VAL A 67 24.97 -9.11 -19.19
C VAL A 67 25.09 -8.58 -20.62
N GLY A 68 24.27 -9.09 -21.55
CA GLY A 68 24.33 -8.71 -22.96
C GLY A 68 23.26 -7.73 -23.44
N ALA A 69 22.20 -7.48 -22.65
CA ALA A 69 21.02 -6.74 -23.12
C ALA A 69 20.25 -6.01 -21.99
N SER A 70 20.92 -5.54 -20.92
CA SER A 70 20.28 -4.91 -19.75
C SER A 70 19.23 -3.84 -20.09
N GLY A 71 19.52 -2.94 -21.05
CA GLY A 71 18.58 -1.89 -21.46
C GLY A 71 17.29 -2.41 -22.13
N GLN A 72 17.40 -3.51 -22.89
CA GLN A 72 16.24 -4.21 -23.45
C GLN A 72 15.44 -4.89 -22.33
N ILE A 73 16.12 -5.64 -21.46
CA ILE A 73 15.49 -6.34 -20.32
C ILE A 73 14.76 -5.37 -19.40
N ARG A 74 15.35 -4.21 -19.11
CA ARG A 74 14.68 -3.12 -18.36
C ARG A 74 13.34 -2.73 -18.98
N THR A 75 13.32 -2.57 -20.30
CA THR A 75 12.11 -2.18 -21.05
C THR A 75 11.07 -3.29 -21.01
N GLU A 76 11.48 -4.55 -21.18
CA GLU A 76 10.59 -5.71 -21.06
C GLU A 76 9.98 -5.85 -19.66
N ILE A 77 10.77 -5.64 -18.60
CA ILE A 77 10.29 -5.64 -17.21
C ILE A 77 9.24 -4.54 -17.03
N ASN A 78 9.53 -3.32 -17.49
CA ASN A 78 8.59 -2.19 -17.38
C ASN A 78 7.28 -2.46 -18.13
N SER A 79 7.34 -2.95 -19.36
CA SER A 79 6.14 -3.31 -20.14
C SER A 79 5.33 -4.42 -19.48
N TRP A 80 6.00 -5.41 -18.88
CA TRP A 80 5.29 -6.46 -18.14
C TRP A 80 4.57 -5.90 -16.92
N VAL A 81 5.24 -5.08 -16.09
CA VAL A 81 4.62 -4.46 -14.91
C VAL A 81 3.45 -3.55 -15.30
N GLU A 82 3.63 -2.75 -16.34
CA GLU A 82 2.57 -1.89 -16.88
C GLU A 82 1.35 -2.72 -17.32
N GLY A 83 1.57 -3.82 -18.03
CA GLY A 83 0.51 -4.76 -18.42
C GLY A 83 -0.22 -5.37 -17.23
N GLN A 84 0.51 -5.85 -16.21
CA GLN A 84 -0.07 -6.44 -15.00
C GLN A 84 -0.88 -5.44 -14.18
N THR A 85 -0.49 -4.17 -14.20
CA THR A 85 -1.12 -3.09 -13.41
C THR A 85 -2.18 -2.31 -14.19
N GLY A 86 -2.52 -2.76 -15.41
CA GLY A 86 -3.52 -2.08 -16.24
C GLY A 86 -3.11 -0.67 -16.68
N GLY A 87 -1.82 -0.46 -16.93
CA GLY A 87 -1.28 0.82 -17.39
C GLY A 87 -1.01 1.85 -16.28
N LYS A 88 -1.21 1.48 -15.01
CA LYS A 88 -1.11 2.44 -13.89
C LYS A 88 0.30 2.61 -13.35
N ILE A 89 1.17 1.63 -13.59
CA ILE A 89 2.55 1.65 -13.12
C ILE A 89 3.49 1.51 -14.33
N PRO A 90 3.68 2.58 -15.11
CA PRO A 90 4.71 2.61 -16.14
C PRO A 90 6.08 2.84 -15.50
N ASN A 91 7.14 2.42 -16.21
CA ASN A 91 8.53 2.75 -15.88
C ASN A 91 8.92 2.43 -14.42
N LEU A 92 8.63 1.20 -13.95
CA LEU A 92 9.04 0.73 -12.62
C LEU A 92 10.55 0.87 -12.41
N LEU A 93 11.34 0.41 -13.38
CA LEU A 93 12.79 0.47 -13.39
C LEU A 93 13.24 1.78 -14.06
N PRO A 94 13.89 2.70 -13.31
CA PRO A 94 14.48 3.92 -13.86
C PRO A 94 15.51 3.63 -14.95
N VAL A 95 15.82 4.62 -15.77
CA VAL A 95 16.95 4.55 -16.72
C VAL A 95 18.23 4.26 -15.93
N ASP A 96 19.12 3.44 -16.49
CA ASP A 96 20.39 3.01 -15.90
C ASP A 96 20.29 2.27 -14.54
N SER A 97 19.09 1.84 -14.14
CA SER A 97 18.87 1.07 -12.90
C SER A 97 19.32 -0.39 -12.97
N VAL A 98 19.61 -0.89 -14.17
CA VAL A 98 20.17 -2.23 -14.42
C VAL A 98 21.25 -2.14 -15.50
N ASP A 99 22.27 -2.96 -15.36
CA ASP A 99 23.48 -2.97 -16.18
C ASP A 99 23.98 -4.39 -16.43
N SER A 100 25.16 -4.53 -17.05
CA SER A 100 25.76 -5.84 -17.31
C SER A 100 26.28 -6.56 -16.05
N MET A 101 26.37 -5.86 -14.92
CA MET A 101 26.79 -6.42 -13.63
C MET A 101 25.60 -6.93 -12.81
N THR A 102 24.38 -6.57 -13.19
CA THR A 102 23.13 -6.98 -12.56
C THR A 102 22.99 -8.51 -12.61
N LYS A 103 22.77 -9.13 -11.43
CA LYS A 103 22.63 -10.59 -11.26
C LYS A 103 21.21 -11.00 -10.99
N MET A 104 20.51 -10.26 -10.12
CA MET A 104 19.13 -10.57 -9.78
C MET A 104 18.38 -9.32 -9.34
N VAL A 105 17.15 -9.18 -9.79
CA VAL A 105 16.28 -8.06 -9.44
C VAL A 105 14.95 -8.61 -8.97
N LEU A 106 14.47 -8.12 -7.83
CA LEU A 106 13.10 -8.33 -7.38
C LEU A 106 12.27 -7.11 -7.76
N VAL A 107 11.15 -7.34 -8.44
CA VAL A 107 10.15 -6.30 -8.71
C VAL A 107 8.88 -6.58 -7.92
N ASN A 108 8.34 -5.52 -7.33
CA ASN A 108 7.09 -5.54 -6.61
C ASN A 108 6.32 -4.26 -6.96
N ALA A 109 5.15 -4.40 -7.54
CA ALA A 109 4.28 -3.28 -7.82
C ALA A 109 2.86 -3.57 -7.38
N LEU A 110 2.21 -2.58 -6.77
CA LEU A 110 0.83 -2.70 -6.28
C LEU A 110 -0.02 -1.53 -6.77
N TYR A 111 -1.15 -1.87 -7.37
CA TYR A 111 -2.19 -0.93 -7.76
C TYR A 111 -3.47 -1.28 -7.01
N PHE A 112 -4.03 -0.29 -6.33
CA PHE A 112 -5.31 -0.41 -5.65
C PHE A 112 -6.30 0.65 -6.13
N LYS A 113 -7.53 0.19 -6.36
CA LYS A 113 -8.72 1.04 -6.54
C LYS A 113 -9.90 0.36 -5.86
N GLY A 114 -10.46 0.98 -4.84
CA GLY A 114 -11.65 0.49 -4.14
C GLY A 114 -12.84 1.42 -4.33
N THR A 115 -14.04 0.87 -4.21
CA THR A 115 -15.30 1.64 -4.15
C THR A 115 -15.72 1.82 -2.70
N TRP A 116 -16.06 3.04 -2.30
CA TRP A 116 -16.55 3.33 -0.95
C TRP A 116 -17.89 2.63 -0.66
N GLU A 117 -18.09 2.20 0.59
CA GLU A 117 -19.43 1.82 1.06
C GLU A 117 -20.39 3.01 0.99
N HIS A 118 -19.89 4.19 1.35
CA HIS A 118 -20.60 5.46 1.28
C HIS A 118 -19.77 6.45 0.45
N GLN A 119 -20.22 6.71 -0.77
CA GLN A 119 -19.49 7.55 -1.71
C GLN A 119 -19.68 9.03 -1.46
N PHE A 120 -18.69 9.79 -1.91
CA PHE A 120 -18.77 11.24 -1.94
C PHE A 120 -19.57 11.69 -3.17
N SER A 121 -20.45 12.67 -2.99
CA SER A 121 -21.06 13.33 -4.15
C SER A 121 -20.03 14.26 -4.79
N VAL A 122 -19.80 14.10 -6.10
CA VAL A 122 -18.89 14.98 -6.87
C VAL A 122 -19.31 16.45 -6.75
N GLN A 123 -20.60 16.73 -6.58
CA GLN A 123 -21.14 18.09 -6.40
C GLN A 123 -20.71 18.73 -5.08
N ASN A 124 -20.29 17.92 -4.09
CA ASN A 124 -19.82 18.37 -2.79
C ASN A 124 -18.28 18.48 -2.72
N THR A 125 -17.57 18.15 -3.81
CA THR A 125 -16.13 18.38 -3.95
C THR A 125 -15.89 19.85 -4.27
N THR A 126 -15.11 20.53 -3.43
CA THR A 126 -14.83 21.96 -3.59
C THR A 126 -13.35 22.25 -3.38
N GLU A 127 -12.83 23.28 -4.04
CA GLU A 127 -11.46 23.73 -3.77
C GLU A 127 -11.37 24.30 -2.35
N ARG A 128 -10.46 23.77 -1.53
CA ARG A 128 -10.19 24.24 -0.17
C ARG A 128 -8.68 24.27 0.11
N PRO A 129 -8.20 25.11 1.04
CA PRO A 129 -6.80 25.13 1.40
C PRO A 129 -6.42 23.86 2.19
N PHE A 130 -5.30 23.26 1.83
CA PHE A 130 -4.58 22.27 2.60
C PHE A 130 -3.32 22.92 3.21
N ARG A 131 -3.26 22.98 4.54
CA ARG A 131 -2.18 23.56 5.34
C ARG A 131 -1.01 22.57 5.38
N ILE A 132 0.01 22.79 4.57
CA ILE A 132 1.24 21.97 4.57
C ILE A 132 1.99 22.14 5.90
N ASN A 133 1.96 23.35 6.44
CA ASN A 133 2.51 23.73 7.74
C ASN A 133 1.81 25.01 8.24
N LYS A 134 2.27 25.58 9.36
CA LYS A 134 1.70 26.79 9.98
C LYS A 134 1.68 28.04 9.08
N THR A 135 2.49 28.09 8.01
CA THR A 135 2.64 29.29 7.17
C THR A 135 2.29 29.07 5.70
N LYS A 136 2.26 27.81 5.23
CA LYS A 136 2.08 27.47 3.82
C LYS A 136 0.84 26.61 3.63
N SER A 137 -0.01 27.02 2.71
CA SER A 137 -1.16 26.25 2.23
C SER A 137 -1.15 26.11 0.70
N LYS A 138 -1.79 25.07 0.19
CA LYS A 138 -2.08 24.88 -1.24
C LYS A 138 -3.56 24.55 -1.44
N PRO A 139 -4.19 24.98 -2.54
CA PRO A 139 -5.54 24.54 -2.87
C PRO A 139 -5.55 23.03 -3.21
N VAL A 140 -6.57 22.33 -2.74
CA VAL A 140 -6.86 20.93 -3.07
C VAL A 140 -8.34 20.75 -3.38
N GLN A 141 -8.67 19.75 -4.17
CA GLN A 141 -10.06 19.30 -4.32
C GLN A 141 -10.47 18.52 -3.07
N MET A 142 -11.27 19.13 -2.21
CA MET A 142 -11.71 18.57 -0.94
C MET A 142 -13.10 17.96 -1.12
N MET A 143 -13.18 16.63 -1.01
CA MET A 143 -14.43 15.89 -1.02
C MET A 143 -15.12 16.08 0.33
N SER A 144 -16.46 16.01 0.37
CA SER A 144 -17.19 16.10 1.64
C SER A 144 -18.46 15.25 1.71
N MET A 145 -18.74 14.75 2.91
CA MET A 145 -19.97 14.03 3.22
C MET A 145 -20.36 14.18 4.70
N LYS A 146 -21.61 13.90 5.02
CA LYS A 146 -22.11 13.83 6.39
C LYS A 146 -22.75 12.47 6.66
N ARG A 147 -22.15 11.67 7.54
CA ARG A 147 -22.58 10.28 7.81
C ARG A 147 -22.17 9.83 9.20
N ASP A 148 -22.84 8.80 9.69
CA ASP A 148 -22.41 8.07 10.88
C ASP A 148 -21.18 7.21 10.51
N LEU A 149 -20.04 7.50 11.14
CA LEU A 149 -18.76 6.85 10.87
C LEU A 149 -18.09 6.42 12.16
N GLN A 150 -17.22 5.41 12.06
CA GLN A 150 -16.39 4.97 13.17
C GLN A 150 -15.21 5.92 13.36
N VAL A 151 -15.09 6.43 14.58
CA VAL A 151 -14.00 7.33 14.98
C VAL A 151 -13.37 6.86 16.28
N PHE A 152 -12.10 7.21 16.47
CA PHE A 152 -11.35 6.89 17.68
C PHE A 152 -10.46 8.07 18.03
N HIS A 153 -10.10 8.20 19.31
CA HIS A 153 -9.24 9.28 19.78
C HIS A 153 -7.95 8.70 20.37
N ILE A 154 -6.82 9.30 20.03
CA ILE A 154 -5.52 8.98 20.62
C ILE A 154 -5.12 10.18 21.48
N GLU A 155 -5.61 10.19 22.74
CA GLU A 155 -5.46 11.32 23.66
C GLU A 155 -4.00 11.73 23.86
N GLU A 156 -3.09 10.76 24.01
CA GLU A 156 -1.66 10.98 24.23
C GLU A 156 -0.98 11.78 23.11
N LEU A 157 -1.53 11.69 21.89
CA LEU A 157 -0.98 12.30 20.67
C LEU A 157 -1.89 13.40 20.12
N GLN A 158 -2.97 13.74 20.82
CA GLN A 158 -4.00 14.68 20.35
C GLN A 158 -4.36 14.41 18.88
N THR A 159 -4.71 13.16 18.57
CA THR A 159 -4.97 12.71 17.20
C THR A 159 -6.37 12.10 17.13
N ILE A 160 -7.15 12.52 16.13
CA ILE A 160 -8.43 11.91 15.81
C ILE A 160 -8.24 10.90 14.67
N GLY A 161 -8.79 9.72 14.88
CA GLY A 161 -8.82 8.61 13.95
C GLY A 161 -10.20 8.44 13.33
N LEU A 162 -10.26 8.03 12.07
CA LEU A 162 -11.52 7.75 11.37
C LEU A 162 -11.37 6.53 10.45
N GLN A 163 -12.37 5.67 10.45
CA GLN A 163 -12.44 4.49 9.59
C GLN A 163 -13.52 4.66 8.51
N LEU A 164 -13.11 4.58 7.24
CA LEU A 164 -13.98 4.54 6.07
C LEU A 164 -13.97 3.15 5.46
N HIS A 165 -15.14 2.51 5.42
CA HIS A 165 -15.28 1.22 4.78
C HIS A 165 -15.33 1.35 3.26
N TYR A 166 -14.62 0.45 2.58
CA TYR A 166 -14.93 0.12 1.20
C TYR A 166 -16.16 -0.78 1.16
N GLN A 167 -16.77 -0.91 -0.01
CA GLN A 167 -17.94 -1.75 -0.22
C GLN A 167 -17.67 -3.21 0.22
N ASN A 168 -18.67 -3.83 0.83
CA ASN A 168 -18.61 -5.10 1.58
C ASN A 168 -17.76 -5.12 2.86
N ARG A 169 -17.11 -4.01 3.22
CA ARG A 169 -16.32 -3.89 4.45
C ARG A 169 -15.15 -4.88 4.57
N ASP A 170 -14.73 -5.52 3.49
CA ASP A 170 -13.51 -6.36 3.47
C ASP A 170 -12.26 -5.50 3.69
N LEU A 171 -12.29 -4.28 3.13
CA LEU A 171 -11.22 -3.29 3.26
C LEU A 171 -11.72 -2.03 3.96
N SER A 172 -10.80 -1.31 4.60
CA SER A 172 -11.08 0.03 5.11
C SER A 172 -9.88 0.96 4.97
N LEU A 173 -10.18 2.24 4.72
CA LEU A 173 -9.23 3.33 4.88
C LEU A 173 -9.31 3.84 6.32
N LEU A 174 -8.19 3.74 7.04
CA LEU A 174 -8.01 4.39 8.33
C LEU A 174 -7.28 5.70 8.09
N LEU A 175 -7.77 6.78 8.66
CA LEU A 175 -7.16 8.11 8.66
C LEU A 175 -6.79 8.48 10.09
N LEU A 176 -5.56 8.91 10.31
CA LEU A 176 -5.11 9.43 11.61
C LEU A 176 -4.64 10.87 11.39
N LEU A 177 -5.41 11.81 11.94
CA LEU A 177 -5.25 13.24 11.77
C LEU A 177 -4.90 13.88 13.13
N PRO A 178 -3.64 14.30 13.33
CA PRO A 178 -3.26 15.08 14.51
C PRO A 178 -4.06 16.38 14.61
N GLU A 179 -4.23 16.96 15.80
CA GLU A 179 -4.93 18.24 15.97
C GLU A 179 -4.06 19.44 15.51
N ASP A 180 -2.74 19.40 15.76
CA ASP A 180 -1.78 20.39 15.25
C ASP A 180 -1.27 19.98 13.86
N VAL A 181 -1.20 20.94 12.95
CA VAL A 181 -0.63 20.80 11.59
C VAL A 181 0.79 20.17 11.57
N ASN A 182 1.56 20.33 12.64
CA ASN A 182 2.91 19.78 12.80
C ASN A 182 2.95 18.51 13.68
N GLY A 183 1.80 18.00 14.14
CA GLY A 183 1.71 16.85 15.05
C GLY A 183 2.08 15.51 14.40
N LEU A 184 2.14 15.45 13.07
CA LEU A 184 2.38 14.21 12.31
C LEU A 184 3.69 13.53 12.70
N GLU A 185 4.76 14.29 12.97
CA GLU A 185 6.06 13.73 13.34
C GLU A 185 6.00 12.95 14.67
N GLN A 186 5.24 13.45 15.64
CA GLN A 186 5.09 12.76 16.92
C GLN A 186 4.29 11.46 16.76
N LEU A 187 3.26 11.49 15.90
CA LEU A 187 2.49 10.32 15.53
C LEU A 187 3.36 9.27 14.81
N GLU A 188 4.16 9.67 13.82
CA GLU A 188 5.08 8.78 13.09
C GLU A 188 6.12 8.09 14.00
N ARG A 189 6.59 8.79 15.04
CA ARG A 189 7.54 8.21 16.01
C ARG A 189 6.87 7.27 17.01
N ALA A 190 5.61 7.52 17.33
CA ALA A 190 4.89 6.80 18.37
C ALA A 190 4.18 5.54 17.84
N ILE A 191 3.84 5.50 16.55
CA ILE A 191 3.04 4.44 15.95
C ILE A 191 3.82 3.11 15.87
N THR A 192 3.18 2.05 16.33
CA THR A 192 3.65 0.66 16.17
C THR A 192 2.47 -0.20 15.73
N TYR A 193 2.73 -1.46 15.35
CA TYR A 193 1.67 -2.39 14.99
C TYR A 193 0.70 -2.63 16.16
N GLU A 194 1.23 -2.81 17.36
CA GLU A 194 0.47 -3.06 18.59
C GLU A 194 -0.43 -1.87 18.91
N LYS A 195 0.12 -0.65 18.88
CA LYS A 195 -0.63 0.59 19.12
C LYS A 195 -1.71 0.82 18.08
N LEU A 196 -1.42 0.60 16.79
CA LEU A 196 -2.42 0.75 15.75
C LEU A 196 -3.59 -0.22 15.96
N ASN A 197 -3.30 -1.48 16.32
CA ASN A 197 -4.34 -2.46 16.63
C ASN A 197 -5.16 -2.09 17.88
N GLU A 198 -4.50 -1.57 18.92
CA GLU A 198 -5.17 -1.08 20.13
C GLU A 198 -6.11 0.09 19.82
N TRP A 199 -5.60 1.14 19.18
CA TRP A 199 -6.36 2.34 18.81
C TRP A 199 -7.54 2.04 17.89
N THR A 200 -7.43 1.01 17.06
CA THR A 200 -8.44 0.62 16.08
C THR A 200 -9.26 -0.59 16.48
N SER A 201 -9.20 -0.98 17.76
CA SER A 201 -10.04 -2.03 18.32
C SER A 201 -11.48 -1.59 18.44
N ALA A 202 -12.42 -2.55 18.45
CA ALA A 202 -13.85 -2.26 18.51
C ALA A 202 -14.25 -1.47 19.77
N ASP A 203 -13.54 -1.68 20.89
CA ASP A 203 -13.82 -1.01 22.16
C ASP A 203 -13.36 0.45 22.18
N MET A 204 -12.46 0.84 21.27
CA MET A 204 -11.92 2.19 21.15
C MET A 204 -12.63 3.03 20.09
N MET A 205 -13.57 2.44 19.34
CA MET A 205 -14.27 3.09 18.23
C MET A 205 -15.73 3.39 18.57
N ASP A 206 -16.09 4.66 18.47
CA ASP A 206 -17.47 5.13 18.58
C ASP A 206 -18.04 5.42 17.19
N THR A 207 -19.35 5.15 17.02
CA THR A 207 -20.08 5.59 15.83
C THR A 207 -20.71 6.96 16.09
N LEU A 208 -20.23 7.98 15.42
CA LEU A 208 -20.70 9.37 15.56
C LEU A 208 -21.14 9.94 14.21
N GLU A 209 -22.04 10.93 14.23
CA GLU A 209 -22.38 11.68 13.03
C GLU A 209 -21.20 12.60 12.67
N VAL A 210 -20.49 12.31 11.58
CA VAL A 210 -19.28 13.04 11.17
C VAL A 210 -19.56 13.89 9.93
N GLN A 211 -19.21 15.17 10.00
CA GLN A 211 -18.97 16.00 8.82
C GLN A 211 -17.53 15.79 8.36
N LEU A 212 -17.35 14.99 7.32
CA LEU A 212 -16.04 14.61 6.79
C LEU A 212 -15.61 15.52 5.64
N TYR A 213 -14.37 15.97 5.68
CA TYR A 213 -13.63 16.57 4.58
C TYR A 213 -12.36 15.76 4.32
N LEU A 214 -12.22 15.22 3.12
CA LEU A 214 -11.08 14.39 2.70
C LEU A 214 -10.56 14.87 1.35
N PRO A 215 -9.26 15.20 1.20
CA PRO A 215 -8.71 15.58 -0.08
C PRO A 215 -8.82 14.41 -1.07
N LYS A 216 -9.18 14.74 -2.31
CA LYS A 216 -8.98 13.87 -3.46
C LYS A 216 -7.49 13.90 -3.81
N PHE A 217 -6.85 12.73 -3.86
CA PHE A 217 -5.42 12.65 -4.16
C PHE A 217 -5.05 11.37 -4.90
N LYS A 218 -3.92 11.46 -5.60
CA LYS A 218 -3.22 10.35 -6.22
C LYS A 218 -1.80 10.34 -5.67
N LEU A 219 -1.36 9.19 -5.16
CA LEU A 219 0.00 8.95 -4.70
C LEU A 219 0.64 7.90 -5.59
N GLU A 220 1.82 8.22 -6.11
CA GLU A 220 2.64 7.35 -6.94
C GLU A 220 4.08 7.46 -6.46
N GLU A 221 4.56 6.45 -5.75
CA GLU A 221 5.88 6.46 -5.13
C GLU A 221 6.69 5.26 -5.61
N SER A 222 7.98 5.50 -5.83
CA SER A 222 8.92 4.49 -6.32
C SER A 222 10.13 4.44 -5.40
N TYR A 223 10.51 3.24 -4.98
CA TYR A 223 11.59 3.01 -4.05
C TYR A 223 12.55 1.95 -4.60
N ASP A 224 13.85 2.22 -4.49
CA ASP A 224 14.84 1.16 -4.39
C ASP A 224 14.90 0.74 -2.92
N LEU A 225 14.44 -0.48 -2.62
CA LEU A 225 14.39 -0.97 -1.24
C LEU A 225 15.76 -1.46 -0.75
N LYS A 226 16.78 -1.58 -1.60
CA LYS A 226 18.10 -2.09 -1.18
C LYS A 226 18.70 -1.30 0.00
N PRO A 227 18.76 0.05 -0.01
CA PRO A 227 19.32 0.80 1.12
C PRO A 227 18.52 0.59 2.42
N ALA A 228 17.18 0.58 2.33
CA ALA A 228 16.30 0.41 3.49
C ALA A 228 16.37 -1.01 4.07
N LEU A 229 16.33 -2.05 3.22
CA LEU A 229 16.45 -3.44 3.67
C LEU A 229 17.85 -3.71 4.26
N SER A 230 18.89 -3.11 3.68
CA SER A 230 20.26 -3.21 4.22
C SER A 230 20.36 -2.57 5.60
N SER A 231 19.78 -1.38 5.82
CA SER A 231 19.79 -0.71 7.13
C SER A 231 18.96 -1.45 8.18
N MET A 232 17.97 -2.24 7.76
CA MET A 232 17.20 -3.16 8.60
C MET A 232 17.89 -4.50 8.88
N GLY A 233 19.09 -4.73 8.34
CA GLY A 233 19.91 -5.91 8.63
C GLY A 233 19.96 -6.97 7.52
N MET A 234 19.30 -6.77 6.38
CA MET A 234 19.37 -7.69 5.24
C MET A 234 20.59 -7.38 4.36
N THR A 235 21.79 -7.37 4.91
CA THR A 235 23.01 -6.97 4.18
C THR A 235 23.52 -8.04 3.22
N ASP A 236 23.52 -9.29 3.65
CA ASP A 236 24.21 -10.38 2.98
C ASP A 236 23.58 -10.67 1.61
N ALA A 237 22.25 -10.58 1.53
CA ALA A 237 21.49 -10.76 0.29
C ALA A 237 21.95 -9.84 -0.85
N PHE A 238 22.48 -8.65 -0.54
CA PHE A 238 22.95 -7.67 -1.52
C PHE A 238 24.47 -7.71 -1.78
N SER A 239 25.19 -8.61 -1.09
CA SER A 239 26.64 -8.72 -1.16
C SER A 239 27.04 -9.94 -2.00
N GLN A 240 27.87 -9.72 -3.02
CA GLN A 240 28.34 -10.81 -3.89
C GLN A 240 29.12 -11.90 -3.13
N GLY A 241 29.85 -11.55 -2.07
CA GLY A 241 30.68 -12.47 -1.31
C GLY A 241 29.98 -13.18 -0.15
N GLU A 242 28.87 -12.61 0.34
CA GLU A 242 28.16 -13.10 1.53
C GLU A 242 26.79 -13.71 1.19
N ALA A 243 26.20 -13.35 0.04
CA ALA A 243 24.90 -13.86 -0.37
C ALA A 243 24.94 -15.39 -0.58
N ASP A 244 24.09 -16.10 0.17
CA ASP A 244 23.83 -17.51 -0.04
C ASP A 244 22.43 -17.73 -0.61
N PHE A 245 22.36 -17.77 -1.95
CA PHE A 245 21.17 -18.17 -2.71
C PHE A 245 21.36 -19.56 -3.36
N SER A 246 22.11 -20.46 -2.72
CA SER A 246 22.40 -21.81 -3.23
C SER A 246 21.15 -22.66 -3.48
N ASN A 247 20.06 -22.41 -2.75
CA ASN A 247 18.76 -23.06 -2.98
C ASN A 247 18.02 -22.51 -4.21
N MET A 248 18.44 -21.36 -4.77
CA MET A 248 17.88 -20.79 -6.00
C MET A 248 18.66 -21.25 -7.24
N SER A 249 20.00 -21.27 -7.17
CA SER A 249 20.87 -21.67 -8.28
C SER A 249 22.13 -22.36 -7.77
N SER A 250 22.65 -23.31 -8.55
CA SER A 250 23.93 -23.98 -8.28
C SER A 250 25.15 -23.08 -8.51
N GLU A 251 24.97 -22.00 -9.27
CA GLU A 251 26.04 -21.06 -9.58
C GLU A 251 26.36 -20.16 -8.39
N ARG A 252 27.64 -20.05 -8.06
CA ARG A 252 28.11 -19.22 -6.95
C ARG A 252 28.05 -17.74 -7.30
N ASN A 253 28.00 -16.89 -6.28
CA ASN A 253 27.97 -15.42 -6.41
C ASN A 253 26.68 -14.89 -7.06
N LEU A 254 25.56 -15.62 -6.97
CA LEU A 254 24.24 -15.04 -7.17
C LEU A 254 23.94 -14.13 -5.96
N PHE A 255 23.54 -12.89 -6.20
CA PHE A 255 23.13 -11.95 -5.16
C PHE A 255 22.01 -11.05 -5.68
N LEU A 256 21.24 -10.48 -4.78
CA LEU A 256 20.18 -9.53 -5.10
C LEU A 256 20.83 -8.19 -5.43
N SER A 257 20.75 -7.76 -6.69
CA SER A 257 21.34 -6.50 -7.13
C SER A 257 20.52 -5.32 -6.63
N ASN A 258 19.20 -5.36 -6.85
CA ASN A 258 18.25 -4.32 -6.45
C ASN A 258 16.85 -4.91 -6.16
N VAL A 259 16.04 -4.13 -5.44
CA VAL A 259 14.62 -4.41 -5.21
C VAL A 259 13.83 -3.17 -5.58
N PHE A 260 13.03 -3.24 -6.63
CA PHE A 260 12.20 -2.12 -7.06
C PHE A 260 10.78 -2.29 -6.54
N HIS A 261 10.34 -1.32 -5.74
CA HIS A 261 8.98 -1.23 -5.21
C HIS A 261 8.29 0.01 -5.75
N LYS A 262 7.12 -0.13 -6.36
CA LYS A 262 6.31 1.02 -6.79
C LYS A 262 4.85 0.81 -6.47
N THR A 263 4.25 1.81 -5.85
CA THR A 263 2.85 1.76 -5.44
C THR A 263 2.08 2.89 -6.09
N PHE A 264 0.80 2.61 -6.34
CA PHE A 264 -0.15 3.58 -6.85
C PHE A 264 -1.42 3.48 -6.02
N VAL A 265 -1.80 4.59 -5.40
CA VAL A 265 -3.06 4.74 -4.66
C VAL A 265 -3.79 5.98 -5.20
N GLU A 266 -5.07 5.82 -5.51
CA GLU A 266 -5.94 6.92 -5.91
C GLU A 266 -7.16 6.94 -5.00
N ILE A 267 -7.35 8.07 -4.31
CA ILE A 267 -8.48 8.37 -3.44
C ILE A 267 -9.32 9.45 -4.13
N ASN A 268 -10.55 9.08 -4.51
CA ASN A 268 -11.50 9.94 -5.20
C ASN A 268 -12.93 9.66 -4.71
N GLU A 269 -13.91 10.23 -5.39
CA GLU A 269 -15.32 10.16 -5.02
C GLU A 269 -15.96 8.79 -5.26
N GLU A 270 -15.32 7.91 -6.05
CA GLU A 270 -16.05 6.97 -6.90
C GLU A 270 -16.65 5.72 -6.24
N GLY A 271 -17.84 5.41 -6.78
CA GLY A 271 -18.50 4.11 -6.97
C GLY A 271 -19.84 4.23 -7.73
N THR A 272 -19.88 4.99 -8.82
CA THR A 272 -21.06 5.23 -9.68
C THR A 272 -22.13 6.19 -9.15
N GLU A 273 -22.30 7.27 -9.94
CA GLU A 273 -23.46 8.13 -10.15
C GLU A 273 -24.57 8.07 -9.08
N ALA A 274 -24.57 9.09 -8.21
CA ALA A 274 -25.75 9.40 -7.41
C ALA A 274 -26.93 9.67 -8.35
N ALA A 275 -27.81 8.69 -8.49
CA ALA A 275 -29.19 8.96 -8.88
C ALA A 275 -29.74 9.95 -7.85
N ALA A 276 -30.07 11.14 -8.31
CA ALA A 276 -30.84 12.12 -7.56
C ALA A 276 -32.18 11.49 -7.17
N GLY A 277 -32.23 10.89 -5.98
CA GLY A 277 -33.43 10.40 -5.33
C GLY A 277 -33.74 11.29 -4.16
N THR A 278 -34.58 12.30 -4.39
CA THR A 278 -35.22 13.11 -3.36
C THR A 278 -35.95 12.22 -2.35
N GLY A 279 -35.42 12.13 -1.14
CA GLY A 279 -36.05 11.46 -0.01
C GLY A 279 -35.84 12.30 1.24
N SER A 280 -36.74 13.25 1.48
CA SER A 280 -36.78 14.04 2.71
C SER A 280 -37.27 13.15 3.85
N GLU A 281 -36.38 12.39 4.48
CA GLU A 281 -36.70 11.76 5.76
C GLU A 281 -36.57 12.82 6.86
N VAL A 282 -37.70 13.24 7.40
CA VAL A 282 -37.77 14.03 8.62
C VAL A 282 -37.43 13.10 9.78
N SER A 283 -36.14 12.99 10.10
CA SER A 283 -35.67 12.33 11.32
C SER A 283 -35.78 13.29 12.50
N VAL A 284 -36.39 12.80 13.58
CA VAL A 284 -36.53 13.47 14.86
C VAL A 284 -35.12 13.79 15.38
N ARG A 285 -34.82 15.08 15.58
CA ARG A 285 -33.52 15.56 16.08
C ARG A 285 -33.34 15.18 17.55
N ILE A 286 -32.77 14.01 17.79
CA ILE A 286 -31.91 13.83 18.95
C ILE A 286 -30.60 14.54 18.58
N LYS A 287 -30.10 15.46 19.42
CA LYS A 287 -28.77 16.05 19.25
C LYS A 287 -27.74 14.96 19.55
N THR A 288 -27.51 14.05 18.59
CA THR A 288 -26.31 13.22 18.60
C THR A 288 -25.11 14.18 18.49
N PRO A 289 -24.04 13.99 19.28
CA PRO A 289 -22.83 14.79 19.12
C PRO A 289 -22.32 14.61 17.69
N SER A 290 -22.30 15.71 16.93
CA SER A 290 -21.74 15.75 15.59
C SER A 290 -20.31 16.26 15.66
N ILE A 291 -19.37 15.56 15.04
CA ILE A 291 -17.97 15.99 14.97
C ILE A 291 -17.60 16.38 13.54
N GLU A 292 -16.65 17.30 13.41
CA GLU A 292 -16.05 17.62 12.12
C GLU A 292 -14.70 16.91 12.03
N PHE A 293 -14.50 16.11 10.98
CA PHE A 293 -13.21 15.53 10.64
C PHE A 293 -12.72 16.23 9.37
N ASN A 294 -11.77 17.16 9.53
CA ASN A 294 -11.28 17.99 8.42
C ASN A 294 -9.81 17.68 8.11
N ALA A 295 -9.58 16.79 7.14
CA ALA A 295 -8.24 16.39 6.72
C ALA A 295 -7.56 17.45 5.81
N ASP A 296 -7.46 18.68 6.31
CA ASP A 296 -6.89 19.84 5.62
C ASP A 296 -5.40 20.07 5.92
N HIS A 297 -4.71 19.09 6.52
CA HIS A 297 -3.30 19.18 6.88
C HIS A 297 -2.68 17.77 7.00
N PRO A 298 -1.34 17.62 7.19
CA PRO A 298 -0.69 16.33 7.10
C PRO A 298 -1.28 15.24 8.01
N PHE A 299 -1.62 14.10 7.41
CA PHE A 299 -2.20 12.94 8.10
C PHE A 299 -1.54 11.63 7.66
N LEU A 300 -1.66 10.59 8.49
CA LEU A 300 -1.36 9.21 8.11
C LEU A 300 -2.61 8.51 7.61
N PHE A 301 -2.43 7.59 6.67
CA PHE A 301 -3.49 6.71 6.24
C PHE A 301 -3.03 5.27 6.08
N PHE A 302 -3.97 4.34 6.29
CA PHE A 302 -3.77 2.91 6.10
C PHE A 302 -4.92 2.34 5.29
N ILE A 303 -4.63 1.48 4.32
CA ILE A 303 -5.65 0.61 3.71
C ILE A 303 -5.46 -0.76 4.34
N ARG A 304 -6.44 -1.20 5.11
CA ARG A 304 -6.41 -2.44 5.89
C ARG A 304 -7.39 -3.45 5.34
N HIS A 305 -6.99 -4.71 5.29
CA HIS A 305 -7.90 -5.84 5.15
C HIS A 305 -8.45 -6.24 6.51
N ASN A 306 -9.74 -6.01 6.72
CA ASN A 306 -10.36 -6.02 8.05
C ASN A 306 -10.39 -7.43 8.68
N LYS A 307 -10.56 -8.47 7.87
CA LYS A 307 -10.64 -9.85 8.38
C LYS A 307 -9.30 -10.34 8.97
N THR A 308 -8.18 -9.94 8.37
CA THR A 308 -6.84 -10.38 8.80
C THR A 308 -6.04 -9.30 9.53
N ASN A 309 -6.61 -8.09 9.67
CA ASN A 309 -5.92 -6.89 10.13
C ASN A 309 -4.62 -6.56 9.36
N THR A 310 -4.51 -7.04 8.12
CA THR A 310 -3.31 -6.82 7.30
C THR A 310 -3.32 -5.43 6.70
N ILE A 311 -2.20 -4.71 6.86
CA ILE A 311 -1.98 -3.42 6.23
C ILE A 311 -1.55 -3.66 4.78
N LEU A 312 -2.39 -3.25 3.83
CA LEU A 312 -2.10 -3.33 2.40
C LEU A 312 -1.32 -2.11 1.92
N PHE A 313 -1.69 -0.93 2.41
CA PHE A 313 -1.00 0.32 2.14
C PHE A 313 -0.84 1.11 3.43
N TYR A 314 0.30 1.75 3.55
CA TYR A 314 0.60 2.73 4.58
C TYR A 314 1.23 3.95 3.91
N GLY A 315 0.75 5.13 4.23
CA GLY A 315 1.31 6.35 3.70
C GLY A 315 1.01 7.56 4.55
N ARG A 316 1.71 8.65 4.22
CA ARG A 316 1.44 9.98 4.72
C ARG A 316 1.03 10.88 3.57
N PHE A 317 0.09 11.78 3.82
CA PHE A 317 -0.30 12.80 2.85
C PHE A 317 0.06 14.17 3.41
N CYS A 318 1.18 14.75 2.96
CA CYS A 318 1.73 16.00 3.53
C CYS A 318 1.94 17.14 2.53
N SER A 319 2.03 16.85 1.23
CA SER A 319 2.18 17.88 0.19
C SER A 319 1.33 17.51 -1.03
N PRO A 320 0.11 18.06 -1.14
CA PRO A 320 -0.73 17.93 -2.33
C PRO A 320 -0.12 18.57 -3.59
#